data_AF-A0A5B0SPZ0-F1
#
_entry.id   AF-A0A5B0SPZ0-F1
#
_cell.length_a   1.000
_cell.length_b   1.000
_cell.length_c   1.000
_cell.angle_alpha   90.00
_cell.angle_beta   90.00
_cell.angle_gamma   90.00
#
_symmetry.space_group_name_H-M   'P 1'
#
loop_
_entity.id
_entity.type
_entity.pdbx_description
1 polymer ?
#
loop_
_entity_poly.entity_id
_entity_poly.type
_entity_poly.pdbx_seq_one_letter_code
_entity_poly.pdbx_strand_id
1 'polypeptide(L)'
;MPMSRWTRRLQDTSRQQCGIGFGVEGLGPDITCINYNGDPYTCRTLDCYIGDPNSRPDLPPYPLLLFKNCRKMLSDYNLGPPINQTHPIWYHADNQAQTLEAQIDGSGDKYLCTWTESTDPNNVRPYCDGCSSADTENSQP
;
A
#
# COMPACT_ATOMS: atom_id res chain seq x y z
N MET A 1 -20.86 35.57 -22.90
CA MET A 1 -19.90 34.49 -23.21
C MET A 1 -19.27 34.05 -21.89
N PRO A 2 -19.65 32.91 -21.29
CA PRO A 2 -18.99 32.45 -20.08
C PRO A 2 -17.79 31.56 -20.43
N MET A 3 -16.68 31.86 -19.77
CA MET A 3 -15.38 31.20 -19.89
C MET A 3 -15.46 29.73 -19.45
N SER A 4 -14.85 28.85 -20.25
CA SER A 4 -14.64 27.45 -19.94
C SER A 4 -13.87 27.31 -18.62
N ARG A 5 -14.56 26.84 -17.57
CA ARG A 5 -13.92 26.35 -16.34
C ARG A 5 -13.21 25.05 -16.67
N TRP A 6 -11.89 25.14 -16.83
CA TRP A 6 -11.01 23.98 -16.74
C TRP A 6 -11.08 23.46 -15.31
N THR A 7 -11.80 22.35 -15.10
CA THR A 7 -11.67 21.54 -13.88
C THR A 7 -10.27 20.95 -13.90
N ARG A 8 -9.30 21.65 -13.30
CA ARG A 8 -8.03 21.02 -12.94
C ARG A 8 -8.39 19.88 -12.00
N ARG A 9 -8.12 18.65 -12.44
CA ARG A 9 -7.74 17.58 -11.52
C ARG A 9 -6.75 18.22 -10.55
N LEU A 10 -7.11 18.34 -9.29
CA LEU A 10 -6.14 18.54 -8.23
C LEU A 10 -5.34 17.23 -8.21
N GLN A 11 -4.34 17.14 -9.09
CA GLN A 11 -3.24 16.22 -8.91
C GLN A 11 -2.64 16.64 -7.58
N ASP A 12 -2.97 15.90 -6.54
CA ASP A 12 -2.21 15.99 -5.31
C ASP A 12 -0.80 15.54 -5.66
N THR A 13 0.08 16.53 -5.84
CA THR A 13 1.49 16.35 -6.16
C THR A 13 2.30 16.04 -4.91
N SER A 14 1.66 16.00 -3.74
CA SER A 14 2.33 15.57 -2.53
C SER A 14 2.52 14.06 -2.55
N ARG A 15 3.75 13.66 -2.29
CA ARG A 15 4.14 12.27 -2.05
C ARG A 15 3.35 11.70 -0.89
N GLN A 16 2.72 10.55 -1.10
CA GLN A 16 1.90 9.88 -0.10
C GLN A 16 2.49 8.52 0.28
N GLN A 17 2.28 8.08 1.52
CA GLN A 17 2.64 6.72 1.96
C GLN A 17 1.40 5.85 2.03
N CYS A 18 1.52 4.60 1.59
CA CYS A 18 0.48 3.58 1.74
C CYS A 18 0.44 3.08 3.19
N GLY A 19 0.18 3.98 4.14
CA GLY A 19 0.40 3.76 5.57
C GLY A 19 -0.46 2.67 6.19
N ILE A 20 -1.73 2.59 5.77
CA ILE A 20 -2.70 1.62 6.27
C ILE A 20 -2.88 0.49 5.27
N GLY A 21 -3.05 0.79 3.99
CA GLY A 21 -3.49 -0.18 3.00
C GLY A 21 -2.68 -0.11 1.72
N PHE A 22 -2.53 -1.26 1.10
CA PHE A 22 -1.85 -1.44 -0.18
C PHE A 22 -2.45 -2.63 -0.90
N GLY A 23 -2.65 -2.53 -2.19
CA GLY A 23 -3.13 -3.63 -3.02
C GLY A 23 -2.71 -3.46 -4.47
N VAL A 24 -2.26 -4.55 -5.09
CA VAL A 24 -2.07 -4.64 -6.54
C VAL A 24 -3.30 -5.36 -7.10
N GLU A 25 -4.11 -4.66 -7.89
CA GLU A 25 -5.27 -5.27 -8.54
C GLU A 25 -4.83 -6.11 -9.74
N GLY A 26 -4.57 -7.40 -9.51
CA GLY A 26 -4.22 -8.37 -10.55
C GLY A 26 -2.93 -8.02 -11.31
N LEU A 27 -2.94 -8.17 -12.64
CA LEU A 27 -1.83 -7.76 -13.54
C LEU A 27 -1.89 -6.28 -13.95
N GLY A 28 -2.71 -5.47 -13.25
CA GLY A 28 -2.92 -4.06 -13.57
C GLY A 28 -1.66 -3.20 -13.33
N PRO A 29 -1.53 -2.06 -14.02
CA PRO A 29 -0.43 -1.13 -13.81
C PRO A 29 -0.60 -0.26 -12.57
N ASP A 30 -1.67 -0.47 -11.79
CA ASP A 30 -2.13 0.41 -10.74
C ASP A 30 -2.13 -0.29 -9.37
N ILE A 31 -1.85 0.51 -8.35
CA ILE A 31 -1.83 0.15 -6.94
C ILE A 31 -2.89 0.98 -6.24
N THR A 32 -3.72 0.31 -5.44
CA THR A 32 -4.63 0.96 -4.51
C THR A 32 -3.94 1.10 -3.16
N CYS A 33 -4.01 2.28 -2.56
CA CYS A 33 -3.38 2.57 -1.28
C CYS A 33 -4.33 3.32 -0.36
N ILE A 34 -4.08 3.19 0.94
CA ILE A 34 -4.75 3.94 2.00
C ILE A 34 -3.65 4.59 2.85
N ASN A 35 -3.68 5.92 2.97
CA ASN A 35 -2.67 6.66 3.74
C ASN A 35 -2.86 6.45 5.25
N TYR A 36 -2.00 7.05 6.07
CA TYR A 36 -2.12 7.00 7.53
C TYR A 36 -3.38 7.69 8.10
N ASN A 37 -4.02 8.56 7.32
CA ASN A 37 -5.28 9.23 7.71
C ASN A 37 -6.52 8.39 7.34
N GLY A 38 -6.35 7.30 6.59
CA GLY A 38 -7.46 6.48 6.09
C GLY A 38 -7.98 6.87 4.72
N ASP A 39 -7.33 7.81 4.03
CA ASP A 39 -7.79 8.27 2.71
C ASP A 39 -7.33 7.30 1.60
N PRO A 40 -8.25 6.78 0.78
CA PRO A 40 -7.92 5.92 -0.34
C PRO A 40 -7.46 6.72 -1.58
N TYR A 41 -6.45 6.19 -2.26
CA TYR A 41 -5.93 6.75 -3.51
C TYR A 41 -5.34 5.66 -4.40
N THR A 42 -5.26 5.94 -5.69
CA THR A 42 -4.70 5.02 -6.70
C THR A 42 -3.48 5.65 -7.35
N CYS A 43 -2.41 4.87 -7.51
CA CYS A 43 -1.17 5.29 -8.15
C CYS A 43 -0.75 4.26 -9.18
N ARG A 44 0.06 4.65 -10.16
CA ARG A 44 0.72 3.66 -11.02
C ARG A 44 1.83 2.96 -10.23
N THR A 45 2.00 1.67 -10.45
CA THR A 45 3.04 0.84 -9.83
C THR A 45 4.45 1.43 -10.01
N LEU A 46 4.73 2.03 -11.16
CA LEU A 46 6.02 2.66 -11.46
C LEU A 46 6.29 3.97 -10.72
N ASP A 47 5.26 4.55 -10.10
CA ASP A 47 5.35 5.78 -9.32
C ASP A 47 5.45 5.50 -7.80
N CYS A 48 5.55 4.24 -7.39
CA CYS A 48 5.61 3.81 -5.98
C CYS A 48 6.94 3.15 -5.60
N TYR A 49 7.56 3.54 -4.47
CA TYR A 49 8.87 3.09 -3.99
C TYR A 49 9.02 2.80 -2.50
N ILE A 50 10.00 1.94 -2.18
CA ILE A 50 10.42 1.58 -0.84
C ILE A 50 11.76 2.27 -0.56
N GLY A 51 11.87 3.00 0.55
CA GLY A 51 13.09 3.70 0.94
C GLY A 51 12.81 5.01 1.66
N ASP A 52 13.80 5.90 1.66
CA ASP A 52 13.62 7.26 2.17
C ASP A 52 12.72 8.06 1.21
N PRO A 53 11.79 8.90 1.72
CA PRO A 53 10.91 9.70 0.88
C PRO A 53 11.71 10.49 -0.17
N ASN A 54 12.83 11.09 0.19
CA ASN A 54 13.58 11.96 -0.72
C ASN A 54 14.46 11.20 -1.71
N SER A 55 14.74 9.93 -1.46
CA SER A 55 15.38 9.04 -2.42
C SER A 55 14.30 8.39 -3.29
N ARG A 56 13.89 9.05 -4.38
CA ARG A 56 13.19 8.34 -5.47
C ARG A 56 14.28 7.61 -6.26
N PRO A 57 14.44 6.27 -6.13
CA PRO A 57 15.42 5.55 -6.94
C PRO A 57 14.97 5.54 -8.41
N ASP A 58 15.93 5.53 -9.33
CA ASP A 58 15.70 5.48 -10.79
C ASP A 58 15.10 4.13 -11.28
N LEU A 59 14.76 3.20 -10.38
CA LEU A 59 14.33 1.82 -10.68
C LEU A 59 13.01 1.45 -10.00
N PRO A 60 12.17 0.59 -10.62
CA PRO A 60 10.84 0.20 -10.14
C PRO A 60 10.94 -0.52 -8.77
N PRO A 61 10.43 0.08 -7.70
CA PRO A 61 10.79 -0.28 -6.32
C PRO A 61 9.73 -1.05 -5.51
N TYR A 62 8.51 -1.27 -6.02
CA TYR A 62 7.52 -2.15 -5.36
C TYR A 62 7.97 -3.62 -5.21
N PRO A 63 8.68 -4.27 -6.17
CA PRO A 63 9.08 -5.68 -6.02
C PRO A 63 9.94 -5.97 -4.78
N LEU A 64 10.42 -4.92 -4.11
CA LEU A 64 11.27 -4.99 -2.93
C LEU A 64 10.51 -4.95 -1.61
N LEU A 65 9.19 -4.69 -1.62
CA LEU A 65 8.40 -4.75 -0.39
C LEU A 65 8.45 -6.18 0.14
N LEU A 66 8.96 -6.32 1.36
CA LEU A 66 9.27 -7.59 1.97
C LEU A 66 8.88 -7.57 3.44
N PHE A 67 8.05 -8.53 3.84
CA PHE A 67 7.75 -8.79 5.25
C PHE A 67 8.46 -10.06 5.72
N LYS A 68 8.82 -10.11 7.00
CA LYS A 68 9.58 -11.19 7.62
C LYS A 68 8.87 -11.77 8.82
N ASN A 69 9.10 -13.06 9.07
CA ASN A 69 8.56 -13.80 10.22
C ASN A 69 7.02 -13.74 10.34
N CYS A 70 6.32 -13.55 9.23
CA CYS A 70 4.86 -13.54 9.20
C CYS A 70 4.32 -14.95 9.42
N ARG A 71 3.14 -15.07 10.03
CA ARG A 71 2.52 -16.36 10.32
C ARG A 71 1.24 -16.51 9.52
N LYS A 72 1.07 -17.64 8.83
CA LYS A 72 -0.15 -17.94 8.07
C LYS A 72 -1.36 -17.95 9.01
N MET A 73 -2.42 -17.25 8.64
CA MET A 73 -3.69 -17.26 9.35
C MET A 73 -4.47 -18.53 8.97
N LEU A 74 -4.77 -19.38 9.96
CA LEU A 74 -5.54 -20.61 9.79
C LEU A 74 -6.99 -20.39 10.24
N SER A 75 -7.88 -21.33 9.91
CA SER A 75 -9.34 -21.19 10.02
C SER A 75 -9.92 -21.06 11.44
N ASP A 76 -9.11 -21.01 12.50
CA ASP A 76 -9.57 -20.98 13.90
C ASP A 76 -8.83 -19.94 14.76
N TYR A 77 -8.42 -18.81 14.17
CA TYR A 77 -7.52 -17.82 14.80
C TYR A 77 -6.15 -18.38 15.20
N ASN A 78 -5.86 -19.63 14.83
CA ASN A 78 -4.56 -20.24 14.98
C ASN A 78 -3.59 -19.69 13.93
N LEU A 79 -2.35 -19.48 14.36
CA LEU A 79 -1.28 -19.02 13.49
C LEU A 79 -0.34 -20.18 13.19
N GLY A 80 -0.11 -20.41 11.90
CA GLY A 80 0.89 -21.36 11.42
C GLY A 80 2.32 -21.02 11.87
N PRO A 81 3.30 -21.84 11.46
CA PRO A 81 4.71 -21.50 11.66
C PRO A 81 5.07 -20.19 10.95
N PRO A 82 6.06 -19.44 11.46
CA PRO A 82 6.54 -18.24 10.79
C PRO A 82 7.22 -18.61 9.47
N ILE A 83 6.98 -17.80 8.44
CA ILE A 83 7.72 -17.83 7.18
C ILE A 83 8.82 -16.77 7.21
N ASN A 84 10.00 -17.13 6.68
CA ASN A 84 11.17 -16.26 6.77
C ASN A 84 10.95 -14.90 6.08
N GLN A 85 10.36 -14.92 4.88
CA GLN A 85 10.14 -13.71 4.11
C GLN A 85 8.99 -13.88 3.11
N THR A 86 8.30 -12.78 2.78
CA THR A 86 7.23 -12.74 1.79
C THR A 86 7.12 -11.40 1.07
N HIS A 87 6.75 -11.46 -0.22
CA HIS A 87 6.36 -10.32 -1.04
C HIS A 87 4.82 -10.20 -1.08
N PRO A 88 4.23 -9.19 -0.42
CA PRO A 88 2.79 -9.03 -0.40
C PRO A 88 2.28 -8.44 -1.72
N ILE A 89 1.16 -8.94 -2.21
CA ILE A 89 0.33 -8.27 -3.24
C ILE A 89 -0.73 -7.37 -2.63
N TRP A 90 -1.01 -7.57 -1.34
CA TRP A 90 -1.94 -6.76 -0.57
C TRP A 90 -1.52 -6.75 0.89
N TYR A 91 -1.77 -5.64 1.57
CA TYR A 91 -1.78 -5.62 3.03
C TYR A 91 -2.78 -4.62 3.61
N HIS A 92 -3.14 -4.86 4.87
CA HIS A 92 -3.83 -3.91 5.72
C HIS A 92 -3.18 -3.88 7.11
N ALA A 93 -2.72 -2.70 7.53
CA ALA A 93 -1.99 -2.49 8.76
C ALA A 93 -2.88 -1.90 9.86
N ASP A 94 -2.85 -2.52 11.02
CA ASP A 94 -3.26 -1.92 12.28
C ASP A 94 -2.01 -1.34 12.96
N ASN A 95 -1.78 -0.05 12.72
CA ASN A 95 -0.60 0.64 13.25
C ASN A 95 -0.63 0.81 14.77
N GLN A 96 -1.80 0.76 15.40
CA GLN A 96 -1.93 0.83 16.86
C GLN A 96 -1.57 -0.51 17.51
N ALA A 97 -1.99 -1.61 16.90
CA ALA A 97 -1.64 -2.96 17.36
C ALA A 97 -0.23 -3.41 16.90
N GLN A 98 0.44 -2.63 16.06
CA GLN A 98 1.72 -2.97 15.43
C GLN A 98 1.66 -4.30 14.66
N THR A 99 0.54 -4.51 13.96
CA THR A 99 0.27 -5.70 13.17
C THR A 99 -0.19 -5.36 11.76
N LEU A 100 0.04 -6.24 10.80
CA LEU A 100 -0.57 -6.15 9.48
C LEU A 100 -0.97 -7.53 9.00
N GLU A 101 -2.09 -7.54 8.27
CA GLU A 101 -2.51 -8.66 7.46
C GLU A 101 -1.93 -8.48 6.06
N ALA A 102 -1.33 -9.53 5.51
CA ALA A 102 -0.78 -9.53 4.16
C ALA A 102 -1.27 -10.74 3.36
N GLN A 103 -1.49 -10.54 2.07
CA GLN A 103 -1.74 -11.62 1.11
C GLN A 103 -0.54 -11.74 0.16
N ILE A 104 -0.11 -12.97 -0.09
CA ILE A 104 1.02 -13.29 -0.98
C ILE A 104 0.48 -13.75 -2.32
N ASP A 105 1.12 -13.31 -3.41
CA ASP A 105 0.80 -13.79 -4.75
C ASP A 105 0.82 -15.32 -4.85
N GLY A 106 -0.07 -15.88 -5.66
CA GLY A 106 -0.14 -17.31 -5.98
C GLY A 106 -0.62 -18.24 -4.85
N SER A 107 -0.61 -17.82 -3.59
CA SER A 107 -1.03 -18.68 -2.46
C SER A 107 -2.51 -18.55 -2.10
N GLY A 108 -3.11 -17.37 -2.32
CA GLY A 108 -4.43 -17.00 -1.79
C GLY A 108 -4.50 -16.87 -0.25
N ASP A 109 -3.46 -17.31 0.45
CA ASP A 109 -3.37 -17.33 1.91
C ASP A 109 -3.11 -15.93 2.49
N LYS A 110 -3.66 -15.70 3.69
CA LYS A 110 -3.43 -14.50 4.50
C LYS A 110 -2.42 -14.78 5.60
N TYR A 111 -1.60 -13.78 5.88
CA TYR A 111 -0.52 -13.85 6.85
C TYR A 111 -0.62 -12.68 7.81
N LEU A 112 -0.38 -12.93 9.09
CA LEU A 112 -0.22 -11.90 10.11
C LEU A 112 1.27 -11.64 10.30
N CYS A 113 1.68 -10.38 10.11
CA CYS A 113 3.01 -9.90 10.42
C CYS A 113 2.92 -8.90 11.57
N THR A 114 3.96 -8.85 12.42
CA THR A 114 4.03 -7.91 13.55
C THR A 114 5.34 -7.15 13.50
N TRP A 115 5.38 -5.97 14.10
CA TRP A 115 6.62 -5.23 14.33
C TRP A 115 6.66 -4.66 15.75
N THR A 116 7.85 -4.23 16.16
CA THR A 116 8.12 -3.61 17.45
C THR A 116 8.76 -2.24 17.27
N GLU A 117 9.65 -2.10 16.30
CA GLU A 117 10.39 -0.88 16.02
C GLU A 117 9.96 -0.25 14.70
N SER A 118 10.16 1.05 14.57
CA SER A 118 9.80 1.78 13.35
C SER A 118 10.63 1.37 12.13
N THR A 119 11.81 0.79 12.36
CA THR A 119 12.75 0.32 11.34
C THR A 119 12.53 -1.15 10.95
N ASP A 120 11.61 -1.85 11.61
CA ASP A 120 11.32 -3.25 11.27
C ASP A 120 10.81 -3.37 9.84
N PRO A 121 11.20 -4.41 9.08
CA PRO A 121 10.72 -4.63 7.72
C PRO A 121 9.18 -4.66 7.62
N ASN A 122 8.52 -5.16 8.66
CA ASN A 122 7.06 -5.23 8.74
C ASN A 122 6.40 -3.87 8.98
N ASN A 123 7.15 -2.84 9.39
CA ASN A 123 6.67 -1.46 9.50
C ASN A 123 6.97 -0.61 8.26
N VAL A 124 7.77 -1.11 7.31
CA VAL A 124 8.08 -0.39 6.08
C VAL A 124 6.81 -0.24 5.23
N ARG A 125 6.62 0.95 4.64
CA ARG A 125 5.51 1.29 3.74
C ARG A 125 6.05 1.88 2.43
N PRO A 126 5.42 1.59 1.28
CA PRO A 126 5.73 2.26 0.04
C PRO A 126 5.24 3.71 0.06
N TYR A 127 6.08 4.57 -0.51
CA TYR A 127 5.74 5.93 -0.92
C TYR A 127 5.27 5.90 -2.36
N CYS A 128 4.31 6.73 -2.74
CA CYS A 128 3.86 6.89 -4.11
C CYS A 128 3.72 8.38 -4.46
N ASP A 129 4.10 8.71 -5.69
CA ASP A 129 3.99 10.07 -6.22
C ASP A 129 2.88 10.13 -7.30
N GLY A 130 2.24 11.30 -7.47
CA GLY A 130 1.33 11.55 -8.60
C GLY A 130 0.03 10.75 -8.60
N CYS A 131 -0.45 10.38 -7.41
CA CYS A 131 -1.65 9.57 -7.22
C CYS A 131 -2.94 10.35 -7.44
N SER A 132 -4.03 9.63 -7.69
CA SER A 132 -5.39 10.17 -7.75
C SER A 132 -6.18 9.73 -6.52
N SER A 133 -6.76 10.67 -5.78
CA SER A 133 -7.69 10.37 -4.69
C SER A 133 -8.95 9.68 -5.20
N ALA A 134 -9.57 8.82 -4.38
CA ALA A 134 -10.81 8.14 -4.75
C ALA A 134 -12.06 9.05 -4.77
N ASP A 135 -11.97 10.31 -4.32
CA ASP A 135 -13.06 11.30 -4.44
C ASP A 135 -13.09 11.82 -5.90
N THR A 136 -14.13 11.67 -6.74
CA THR A 136 -15.58 11.70 -6.49
C THR A 136 -16.33 11.03 -7.67
N GLU A 137 -16.94 9.85 -7.49
CA GLU A 137 -17.96 9.31 -8.43
C GLU A 137 -19.36 9.29 -7.78
N ASN A 138 -19.75 10.36 -7.10
CA ASN A 138 -21.15 10.54 -6.69
C ASN A 138 -21.53 12.00 -6.39
N SER A 139 -21.21 12.90 -7.32
CA SER A 139 -21.80 14.24 -7.31
C SER A 139 -22.00 14.72 -8.73
N GLN A 140 -23.06 14.23 -9.38
CA GLN A 140 -23.64 14.91 -10.51
C GLN A 140 -25.17 15.00 -10.34
N PRO A 141 -25.77 16.08 -10.87
CA PRO A 141 -26.85 16.86 -10.25
C PRO A 141 -28.25 16.25 -10.30
#